data_AF-Q8R7Q8-F1
#
_entry.id   AF-Q8R7Q8-F1
#
_cell.length_a   1.000
_cell.length_b   1.000
_cell.length_c   1.000
_cell.angle_alpha   90.00
_cell.angle_beta   90.00
_cell.angle_gamma   90.00
#
_symmetry.space_group_name_H-M   'P 1'
#
loop_
_entity.id
_entity.type
_entity.pdbx_description
1 polymer ?
#
loop_
_entity_poly.entity_id
_entity_poly.type
_entity_poly.pdbx_seq_one_letter_code
_entity_poly.pdbx_strand_id
1 'polypeptide(L)' 'MITKEMIDRINFLYHKSKSEGLTEEEKEEQRRLREAYVKEIKERVKRELDNLFADASHHHHHCHHHEH' A
#
# COMPACT_ATOMS: atom_id res chain seq x y z
N MET A 1 2.58 -10.35 0.07
CA MET A 1 3.07 -9.50 -1.02
C MET A 1 1.91 -9.24 -1.96
N ILE A 2 1.69 -7.99 -2.40
CA ILE A 2 0.72 -7.63 -3.42
C ILE A 2 1.15 -8.27 -4.74
N THR A 3 0.43 -9.31 -5.16
CA THR A 3 0.65 -9.96 -6.46
C THR A 3 -0.44 -9.56 -7.45
N LYS A 4 -0.15 -9.72 -8.74
CA LYS A 4 -1.14 -9.55 -9.80
C LYS A 4 -2.33 -10.50 -9.60
N GLU A 5 -2.07 -11.75 -9.25
CA GLU A 5 -3.10 -12.76 -8.97
C GLU A 5 -4.04 -12.34 -7.84
N MET A 6 -3.49 -11.73 -6.77
CA MET A 6 -4.29 -11.22 -5.67
C MET A 6 -5.23 -10.10 -6.14
N ILE A 7 -4.73 -9.17 -6.96
CA ILE A 7 -5.52 -8.07 -7.53
C ILE A 7 -6.61 -8.63 -8.45
N ASP A 8 -6.25 -9.55 -9.34
CA ASP A 8 -7.18 -10.18 -10.28
C ASP A 8 -8.27 -10.95 -9.52
N ARG A 9 -7.93 -11.64 -8.43
CA ARG A 9 -8.91 -12.35 -7.58
C ARG A 9 -9.84 -11.37 -6.84
N ILE A 10 -9.32 -10.26 -6.30
CA ILE A 10 -10.14 -9.20 -5.70
C ILE A 10 -11.12 -8.63 -6.73
N ASN A 11 -10.66 -8.37 -7.95
CA ASN A 11 -11.48 -7.84 -9.04
C ASN A 11 -12.55 -8.85 -9.47
N PHE A 12 -12.18 -10.13 -9.63
CA PHE A 12 -13.12 -11.20 -9.94
C PHE A 12 -14.24 -11.27 -8.90
N LEU A 13 -13.89 -11.34 -7.61
CA LEU A 13 -14.87 -11.37 -6.52
C LEU A 13 -15.69 -10.09 -6.46
N TYR A 14 -15.12 -8.94 -6.81
CA TYR A 14 -15.84 -7.68 -6.89
C TYR A 14 -16.91 -7.72 -7.99
N HIS A 15 -16.55 -8.14 -9.21
CA HIS A 15 -17.51 -8.27 -10.30
C HIS A 15 -18.59 -9.31 -9.99
N LYS A 16 -18.20 -10.46 -9.44
CA LYS A 16 -19.13 -11.51 -9.02
C LYS A 16 -20.13 -11.00 -7.98
N SER A 17 -19.66 -10.23 -6.99
CA SER A 17 -20.53 -9.60 -5.98
C SER A 17 -21.56 -8.62 -6.56
N LYS A 18 -21.28 -8.06 -7.75
CA LYS A 18 -22.16 -7.11 -8.45
C LYS A 18 -23.13 -7.79 -9.41
N SER A 19 -22.80 -8.98 -9.92
CA SER A 19 -23.64 -9.72 -10.86
C SER A 19 -24.59 -10.69 -10.15
N GLU A 20 -24.04 -11.76 -9.60
CA GLU A 20 -24.80 -12.89 -9.03
C GLU A 20 -24.75 -12.94 -7.50
N GLY A 21 -23.84 -12.18 -6.89
CA GLY A 21 -23.57 -12.23 -5.46
C GLY A 21 -22.44 -13.20 -5.11
N LEU A 22 -22.02 -13.16 -3.86
CA LEU A 22 -20.94 -14.01 -3.32
C LEU A 22 -21.51 -15.01 -2.32
N THR A 23 -20.94 -16.21 -2.28
CA THR A 23 -21.14 -17.13 -1.16
C THR A 23 -20.47 -16.59 0.11
N GLU A 24 -20.78 -17.16 1.27
CA GLU A 24 -20.15 -16.72 2.53
C GLU A 24 -18.63 -16.96 2.52
N GLU A 25 -18.18 -18.07 1.93
CA GLU A 25 -16.76 -18.38 1.76
C GLU A 25 -16.06 -17.36 0.86
N GLU A 26 -16.71 -16.94 -0.22
CA GLU A 26 -16.17 -15.94 -1.14
C GLU A 26 -16.15 -14.54 -0.53
N LYS A 27 -17.15 -14.20 0.30
CA LYS A 27 -17.13 -12.94 1.07
C LYS A 27 -15.97 -12.93 2.04
N GLU A 28 -15.74 -14.04 2.73
CA GLU A 28 -14.61 -14.21 3.65
C GLU A 28 -13.28 -14.08 2.91
N GLU A 29 -13.13 -14.77 1.78
CA GLU A 29 -11.95 -14.68 0.92
C GLU A 29 -11.74 -13.25 0.44
N GLN A 30 -12.78 -12.61 -0.09
CA GLN A 30 -12.73 -11.23 -0.59
C GLN A 30 -12.30 -10.26 0.52
N ARG A 31 -12.84 -10.41 1.73
CA ARG A 31 -12.48 -9.58 2.88
C ARG A 31 -11.02 -9.77 3.24
N ARG A 32 -10.56 -11.03 3.37
CA ARG A 32 -9.17 -11.36 3.69
C ARG A 32 -8.18 -10.81 2.68
N LEU A 33 -8.48 -10.94 1.38
CA LEU A 33 -7.63 -10.42 0.31
C LEU A 33 -7.57 -8.89 0.35
N ARG A 34 -8.70 -8.21 0.57
CA ARG A 34 -8.74 -6.75 0.70
C ARG A 34 -7.99 -6.25 1.92
N GLU A 35 -8.12 -6.93 3.06
CA GLU A 35 -7.38 -6.60 4.28
C GLU A 35 -5.88 -6.73 4.08
N ALA A 36 -5.43 -7.83 3.46
CA ALA A 36 -4.03 -8.05 3.12
C ALA A 36 -3.52 -6.94 2.17
N TYR A 37 -4.25 -6.64 1.10
CA TYR A 37 -3.91 -5.56 0.17
C TYR A 37 -3.76 -4.21 0.88
N VAL A 38 -4.77 -3.81 1.67
CA VAL A 38 -4.76 -2.52 2.36
C VAL A 38 -3.63 -2.44 3.39
N LYS A 39 -3.36 -3.52 4.13
CA LYS A 39 -2.25 -3.56 5.08
C LYS A 39 -0.92 -3.32 4.39
N GLU A 40 -0.65 -4.03 3.30
CA GLU A 40 0.61 -3.90 2.57
C GLU A 40 0.77 -2.54 1.90
N ILE A 41 -0.31 -1.97 1.33
CA ILE A 41 -0.28 -0.61 0.81
C ILE A 41 0.02 0.39 1.93
N LYS A 42 -0.62 0.28 3.10
CA LYS A 42 -0.36 1.16 4.24
C LYS A 42 1.09 1.10 4.69
N GLU A 43 1.67 -0.10 4.80
CA GLU A 43 3.07 -0.26 5.18
C GLU A 43 4.02 0.29 4.13
N ARG A 44 3.72 0.09 2.85
CA ARG A 44 4.51 0.66 1.75
C ARG A 44 4.49 2.18 1.77
N VAL A 45 3.29 2.78 1.88
CA VAL A 45 3.14 4.24 1.94
C VAL A 45 3.83 4.82 3.17
N LYS A 46 3.74 4.17 4.34
CA LYS A 46 4.50 4.58 5.53
C LYS A 46 6.00 4.64 5.27
N ARG A 47 6.59 3.57 4.71
CA ARG A 47 8.02 3.54 4.37
C ARG A 47 8.41 4.62 3.36
N GLU A 48 7.58 4.85 2.34
CA GLU A 48 7.81 5.91 1.35
C GLU A 48 7.80 7.30 2.01
N LEU A 49 6.87 7.54 2.94
CA LEU A 49 6.81 8.79 3.71
C LEU A 49 8.00 8.94 4.68
N ASP A 50 8.33 7.90 5.44
CA ASP A 50 9.45 7.94 6.40
C ASP A 50 10.78 8.27 5.69
N ASN A 51 11.00 7.74 4.49
CA ASN A 51 12.17 8.04 3.68
C ASN A 51 12.22 9.52 3.24
N LEU A 52 11.08 10.09 2.82
CA LEU A 52 10.98 11.49 2.42
C LEU A 52 11.23 12.45 3.60
N PHE A 53 10.70 12.12 4.78
CA PHE A 53 10.90 12.94 5.98
C PHE A 53 12.33 12.83 6.53
N ALA A 54 12.97 11.67 6.40
CA ALA A 54 14.38 11.51 6.77
C ALA A 54 15.30 12.41 5.92
N ASP A 55 15.06 12.49 4.60
CA ASP A 55 15.85 13.33 3.69
C ASP A 55 15.63 14.83 3.98
N ALA A 56 14.39 15.25 4.20
CA ALA A 56 14.07 16.64 4.54
C ALA A 56 14.77 17.13 5.82
N SER A 57 15.01 16.24 6.79
CA SER A 57 15.72 16.57 8.02
C SER A 57 17.23 16.74 7.84
N HIS A 58 17.79 16.21 6.76
CA HIS A 58 19.22 16.25 6.46
C HIS A 58 19.60 17.40 5.51
N HIS A 59 18.85 18.50 5.53
CA HIS A 59 19.39 19.79 5.12
C HIS A 59 20.35 20.30 6.21
N HIS A 60 21.47 19.59 6.37
CA HIS A 60 22.63 20.14 7.05
C HIS A 60 23.12 21.28 6.16
N HIS A 61 22.71 22.49 6.53
CA HIS A 61 23.23 23.72 5.99
C HIS A 61 24.74 23.75 6.29
N HIS A 62 25.52 23.16 5.40
CA HIS A 62 26.97 23.30 5.37
C HIS A 62 27.22 24.74 4.90
N CYS A 63 27.07 25.67 5.83
CA CYS A 63 27.42 27.05 5.62
C CYS A 63 28.94 27.08 5.44
N HIS A 64 29.38 27.14 4.19
CA HIS A 64 30.75 27.46 3.83
C HIS A 64 31.01 28.89 4.33
N HIS A 65 31.41 29.02 5.59
CA HIS A 65 32.09 30.22 6.04
C HIS A 65 33.41 30.25 5.28
N HIS A 66 33.41 31.05 4.22
CA HIS A 66 34.59 31.38 3.44
C HIS A 66 35.48 32.23 4.35
N GLU A 67 36.47 31.61 4.96
CA GLU A 67 37.54 32.31 5.68
C GLU A 67 38.36 33.07 4.63
N HIS A 68 38.31 34.40 4.71
CA HIS A 68 39.28 35.29 4.08
C HIS A 68 39.97 36.10 5.18
#